data_AF-A0A6M3LMI4-F1
#
_entry.id   AF-A0A6M3LMI4-F1
#
_cell.length_a   1.000
_cell.length_b   1.000
_cell.length_c   1.000
_cell.angle_alpha   90.00
_cell.angle_beta   90.00
_cell.angle_gamma   90.00
#
_symmetry.space_group_name_H-M   'P 1'
#
loop_
_entity.id
_entity.type
_entity.pdbx_description
1 polymer ?
#
loop_
_entity_poly.entity_id
_entity_poly.type
_entity_poly.pdbx_seq_one_letter_code
_entity_poly.pdbx_strand_id
1 'polypeptide(L)'
;MATRRMIASSIWEDDWFGQLGFFEQALWVGLFSKCADDQGRLLDNAVLLRAAVFPYKDMNPADIDGALVGFEEAGRIHRYETDGKRLIQVLNWWEHQPQQWASPSKWAAPEGWVDHVRTRENNHGVGRPMSRVAAWRSAVFERDGFRCQRCGTSGVKLNAHHITPWCLDSKKRFAANNGMTLCVGCHRTMHKPGWLMRARRIG
;
A
#
# COMPACT_ATOMS: atom_id res chain seq x y z
N MET A 1 1.12 11.92 11.37
CA MET A 1 0.07 10.89 11.54
C MET A 1 -1.28 11.53 11.38
N ALA A 2 -2.13 10.94 10.55
CA ALA A 2 -3.49 11.41 10.31
C ALA A 2 -4.30 11.43 11.61
N THR A 3 -4.99 12.55 11.88
CA THR A 3 -5.85 12.72 13.07
C THR A 3 -7.29 12.24 12.83
N ARG A 4 -7.65 11.98 11.57
CA ARG A 4 -8.94 11.46 11.13
C ARG A 4 -8.72 10.48 9.99
N ARG A 5 -9.53 9.44 9.92
CA ARG A 5 -9.48 8.40 8.88
C ARG A 5 -10.88 8.12 8.37
N MET A 6 -11.01 8.03 7.05
CA MET A 6 -12.27 7.71 6.39
C MET A 6 -12.40 6.21 6.22
N ILE A 7 -13.56 5.68 6.59
CA ILE A 7 -13.90 4.26 6.42
C ILE A 7 -14.84 4.16 5.24
N ALA A 8 -14.38 3.49 4.19
CA ALA A 8 -15.16 3.30 2.99
C ALA A 8 -16.36 2.40 3.27
N SER A 9 -17.52 2.71 2.68
CA SER A 9 -18.73 1.89 2.81
C SER A 9 -18.54 0.47 2.27
N SER A 10 -17.57 0.26 1.37
CA SER A 10 -17.22 -1.06 0.85
C SER A 10 -16.74 -2.04 1.92
N ILE A 11 -16.41 -1.58 3.14
CA ILE A 11 -16.11 -2.48 4.26
C ILE A 11 -17.30 -3.40 4.59
N TRP A 12 -18.54 -2.95 4.32
CA TRP A 12 -19.75 -3.74 4.54
C TRP A 12 -20.00 -4.80 3.46
N GLU A 13 -19.23 -4.75 2.37
CA GLU A 13 -19.26 -5.72 1.27
C GLU A 13 -18.14 -6.77 1.41
N ASP A 14 -17.23 -6.62 2.40
CA ASP A 14 -16.16 -7.60 2.65
C ASP A 14 -16.70 -8.80 3.42
N ASP A 15 -16.68 -9.97 2.78
CA ASP A 15 -17.23 -11.23 3.32
C ASP A 15 -16.66 -11.59 4.69
N TRP A 16 -15.35 -11.37 4.90
CA TRP A 16 -14.70 -11.67 6.17
C TRP A 16 -15.19 -10.72 7.27
N PHE A 17 -15.18 -9.41 7.03
CA PHE A 17 -15.65 -8.42 7.98
C PHE A 17 -17.13 -8.63 8.32
N GLY A 18 -17.96 -8.97 7.34
CA GLY A 18 -19.38 -9.26 7.54
C GLY A 18 -19.66 -10.48 8.42
N GLN A 19 -18.74 -11.45 8.50
CA GLN A 19 -18.87 -12.65 9.32
C GLN A 19 -18.36 -12.46 10.77
N LEU A 20 -17.62 -11.38 11.04
CA LEU A 20 -17.13 -11.06 12.37
C LEU A 20 -18.27 -10.72 13.35
N GLY A 21 -18.08 -11.05 14.62
CA GLY A 21 -18.94 -10.55 15.69
C GLY A 21 -18.79 -9.04 15.87
N PHE A 22 -19.76 -8.41 16.55
CA PHE A 22 -19.75 -6.96 16.77
C PHE A 22 -18.50 -6.46 17.49
N PHE A 23 -17.95 -7.27 18.40
CA PHE A 23 -16.71 -6.95 19.09
C PHE A 23 -15.53 -6.89 18.13
N GLU A 24 -15.34 -7.92 17.32
CA GLU A 24 -14.25 -8.04 16.35
C GLU A 24 -14.37 -6.97 15.26
N GLN A 25 -15.59 -6.69 14.77
CA GLN A 25 -15.83 -5.58 13.85
C GLN A 25 -15.41 -4.24 14.45
N ALA A 26 -15.82 -3.96 15.70
CA ALA A 26 -15.46 -2.73 16.40
C ALA A 26 -13.97 -2.64 16.74
N LEU A 27 -13.32 -3.78 17.00
CA LEU A 27 -11.88 -3.83 17.20
C LEU A 27 -11.15 -3.55 15.89
N TRP A 28 -11.50 -4.23 14.80
CA TRP A 28 -10.93 -4.01 13.46
C TRP A 28 -11.03 -2.53 13.07
N VAL A 29 -12.27 -2.03 13.00
CA VAL A 29 -12.70 -0.75 13.58
C VAL A 29 -11.63 0.23 14.09
N GLY A 30 -11.34 0.07 15.38
CA GLY A 30 -10.40 0.87 16.14
C GLY A 30 -8.93 0.67 15.77
N LEU A 31 -8.51 -0.53 15.33
CA LEU A 31 -7.12 -0.77 14.94
C LEU A 31 -6.73 0.16 13.80
N PHE A 32 -7.53 0.23 12.74
CA PHE A 32 -7.23 1.10 11.61
C PHE A 32 -7.46 2.57 11.91
N SER A 33 -8.52 2.93 12.63
CA SER A 33 -8.97 4.33 12.74
C SER A 33 -8.26 5.09 13.87
N LYS A 34 -7.83 4.37 14.90
CA LYS A 34 -7.32 4.94 16.14
C LYS A 34 -5.88 4.53 16.46
N CYS A 35 -5.49 3.30 16.16
CA CYS A 35 -4.22 2.74 16.64
C CYS A 35 -3.09 2.80 15.61
N ALA A 36 -3.39 2.51 14.34
CA ALA A 36 -2.40 2.44 13.28
C ALA A 36 -1.87 3.82 12.84
N ASP A 37 -0.55 3.90 12.63
CA ASP A 37 0.11 5.06 12.02
C ASP A 37 -0.09 5.13 10.49
N ASP A 38 0.55 6.11 9.84
CA ASP A 38 0.36 6.37 8.41
C ASP A 38 0.88 5.24 7.50
N GLN A 39 1.69 4.31 8.02
CA GLN A 39 2.19 3.13 7.32
C GLN A 39 1.45 1.84 7.72
N GLY A 40 0.38 1.96 8.52
CA GLY A 40 -0.43 0.82 8.96
C GLY A 40 0.19 0.05 10.13
N ARG A 41 1.11 0.67 10.89
CA ARG A 41 1.79 0.02 12.02
C ARG A 41 1.28 0.50 13.37
N LEU A 42 1.24 -0.43 14.32
CA LEU A 42 0.83 -0.21 15.70
C LEU A 42 1.60 -1.15 16.64
N LEU A 43 1.55 -0.84 17.94
CA LEU A 43 2.14 -1.67 18.98
C LEU A 43 1.22 -2.87 19.27
N ASP A 44 1.79 -4.07 19.32
CA ASP A 44 1.09 -5.30 19.68
C ASP A 44 0.98 -5.42 21.21
N ASN A 45 0.05 -4.67 21.79
CA ASN A 45 -0.20 -4.67 23.23
C ASN A 45 -1.70 -4.58 23.52
N ALA A 46 -2.30 -5.71 23.90
CA ALA A 46 -3.73 -5.83 24.14
C ALA A 46 -4.27 -4.84 25.18
N VAL A 47 -3.51 -4.52 26.24
CA VAL A 47 -3.93 -3.55 27.27
C VAL A 47 -4.06 -2.15 26.69
N LEU A 48 -3.07 -1.75 25.87
CA LEU A 48 -3.07 -0.43 25.23
C LEU A 48 -4.13 -0.34 24.12
N LEU A 49 -4.33 -1.41 23.35
CA LEU A 49 -5.37 -1.47 22.33
C LEU A 49 -6.77 -1.42 22.95
N ARG A 50 -7.01 -2.18 24.03
CA ARG A 50 -8.25 -2.09 24.82
C ARG A 50 -8.50 -0.66 25.30
N ALA A 51 -7.50 -0.03 25.92
CA ALA A 51 -7.62 1.33 26.42
C ALA A 51 -7.88 2.36 25.32
N ALA A 52 -7.31 2.17 24.13
CA ALA A 52 -7.46 3.09 23.00
C ALA A 52 -8.81 2.94 22.29
N VAL A 53 -9.28 1.71 22.07
CA VAL A 53 -10.49 1.42 21.28
C VAL A 53 -11.74 1.36 22.16
N PHE A 54 -11.62 0.85 23.39
CA PHE A 54 -12.74 0.60 24.29
C PHE A 54 -12.51 1.24 25.69
N PRO A 55 -12.26 2.56 25.78
CA PRO A 55 -11.88 3.21 27.03
C PRO A 55 -12.90 3.07 28.16
N TYR A 56 -14.20 2.95 27.81
CA TYR A 56 -15.31 2.86 28.76
C TYR A 56 -15.92 1.46 28.87
N LYS A 57 -15.28 0.44 28.29
CA LYS A 57 -15.76 -0.94 28.40
C LYS A 57 -14.86 -1.71 29.34
N ASP A 58 -15.48 -2.47 30.22
CA ASP A 58 -14.80 -3.48 31.01
C ASP A 58 -14.62 -4.72 30.15
N MET A 59 -13.39 -5.00 29.76
CA MET A 59 -13.04 -6.05 28.79
C MET A 59 -11.71 -6.66 29.17
N ASN A 60 -11.59 -7.99 29.01
CA ASN A 60 -10.35 -8.68 29.28
C ASN A 60 -9.38 -8.43 28.11
N PRO A 61 -8.14 -7.97 28.35
CA PRO A 61 -7.12 -7.90 27.30
C PRO A 61 -6.90 -9.23 26.57
N ALA A 62 -7.19 -10.37 27.20
CA ALA A 62 -7.14 -11.67 26.54
C ALA A 62 -8.14 -11.78 25.35
N ASP A 63 -9.29 -11.12 25.41
CA ASP A 63 -10.28 -11.12 24.32
C ASP A 63 -9.73 -10.37 23.10
N ILE A 64 -9.01 -9.27 23.34
CA ILE A 64 -8.33 -8.51 22.29
C ILE A 64 -7.25 -9.38 21.64
N ASP A 65 -6.43 -10.06 22.45
CA ASP A 65 -5.37 -10.92 21.93
C ASP A 65 -5.94 -12.08 21.10
N GLY A 66 -7.01 -12.72 21.58
CA GLY A 66 -7.73 -13.77 20.84
C GLY A 66 -8.27 -13.28 19.50
N ALA A 67 -8.87 -12.09 19.44
CA ALA A 67 -9.32 -11.51 18.19
C ALA A 67 -8.15 -11.18 17.24
N LEU A 68 -7.01 -10.71 17.76
CA LEU A 68 -5.81 -10.45 16.96
C LEU A 68 -5.23 -11.74 16.35
N VAL A 69 -5.27 -12.87 17.06
CA VAL A 69 -4.91 -14.18 16.49
C VAL A 69 -5.80 -14.51 15.30
N GLY A 70 -7.12 -14.38 15.44
CA GLY A 70 -8.05 -14.61 14.33
C GLY A 70 -7.82 -13.66 13.14
N PHE A 71 -7.42 -12.41 13.40
CA PHE A 71 -7.09 -11.45 12.33
C PHE A 71 -5.80 -11.81 11.59
N GLU A 72 -4.81 -12.34 12.31
CA GLU A 72 -3.55 -12.81 11.72
C GLU A 72 -3.77 -14.08 10.89
N GLU A 73 -4.52 -15.06 11.42
CA GLU A 73 -4.89 -16.29 10.71
C GLU A 73 -5.70 -15.99 9.44
N ALA A 74 -6.56 -14.97 9.48
CA ALA A 74 -7.31 -14.49 8.31
C ALA A 74 -6.46 -13.66 7.32
N GLY A 75 -5.16 -13.46 7.59
CA GLY A 75 -4.26 -12.69 6.73
C GLY A 75 -4.59 -11.20 6.65
N ARG A 76 -5.20 -10.64 7.71
CA ARG A 76 -5.58 -9.22 7.78
C ARG A 76 -4.54 -8.37 8.50
N ILE A 77 -3.78 -9.00 9.39
CA ILE A 77 -2.62 -8.39 10.04
C ILE A 77 -1.43 -9.35 10.01
N HIS A 78 -0.24 -8.81 10.26
CA HIS A 78 0.96 -9.58 10.55
C HIS A 78 1.54 -9.08 11.88
N ARG A 79 1.68 -9.99 12.86
CA ARG A 79 2.31 -9.72 14.14
C ARG A 79 3.77 -10.13 14.06
N TYR A 80 4.67 -9.27 14.51
CA TYR A 80 6.12 -9.50 14.42
C TYR A 80 6.85 -8.81 15.55
N GLU A 81 8.10 -9.19 15.76
CA GLU A 81 8.98 -8.58 16.74
C GLU A 81 10.21 -7.96 16.07
N THR A 82 10.56 -6.75 16.47
CA THR A 82 11.75 -6.03 16.01
C THR A 82 12.18 -5.02 17.08
N ASP A 83 13.48 -4.81 17.24
CA ASP A 83 14.05 -3.92 18.26
C ASP A 83 13.47 -4.15 19.68
N GLY A 84 13.19 -5.42 20.03
CA GLY A 84 12.59 -5.83 21.31
C GLY A 84 11.14 -5.37 21.51
N LYS A 85 10.43 -5.00 20.44
CA LYS A 85 9.02 -4.58 20.46
C LYS A 85 8.18 -5.50 19.62
N ARG A 86 7.06 -5.94 20.20
CA ARG A 86 6.00 -6.63 19.47
C ARG A 86 5.15 -5.59 18.74
N LEU A 87 4.99 -5.76 17.43
CA LEU A 87 4.32 -4.84 16.53
C LEU A 87 3.30 -5.58 15.68
N ILE A 88 2.36 -4.81 15.13
CA ILE A 88 1.41 -5.28 14.14
C ILE A 88 1.55 -4.42 12.89
N GLN A 89 1.61 -5.07 11.73
CA GLN A 89 1.43 -4.47 10.41
C GLN A 89 0.03 -4.84 9.92
N VAL A 90 -0.82 -3.85 9.65
CA VAL A 90 -2.08 -4.08 8.95
C VAL A 90 -1.77 -4.40 7.49
N LEU A 91 -2.25 -5.55 7.02
CA LEU A 91 -2.06 -5.99 5.64
C LEU A 91 -3.04 -5.27 4.71
N ASN A 92 -2.66 -5.10 3.45
CA ASN A 92 -3.41 -4.33 2.43
C ASN A 92 -3.73 -2.88 2.84
N TRP A 93 -2.93 -2.30 3.75
CA TRP A 93 -3.10 -0.95 4.26
C TRP A 93 -3.33 0.10 3.16
N TRP A 94 -2.54 0.06 2.09
CA TRP A 94 -2.61 1.03 1.01
C TRP A 94 -3.82 0.89 0.10
N GLU A 95 -4.49 -0.25 0.13
CA GLU A 95 -5.75 -0.49 -0.58
C GLU A 95 -6.92 0.10 0.22
N HIS A 96 -6.91 -0.07 1.55
CA HIS A 96 -7.99 0.39 2.43
C HIS A 96 -7.84 1.82 2.92
N GLN A 97 -6.61 2.33 3.04
CA GLN A 97 -6.28 3.66 3.53
C GLN A 97 -5.31 4.38 2.59
N PRO A 98 -5.69 4.63 1.32
CA PRO A 98 -4.86 5.38 0.39
C PRO A 98 -4.72 6.83 0.85
N GLN A 99 -3.58 7.15 1.47
CA GLN A 99 -3.30 8.49 1.95
C GLN A 99 -2.59 9.34 0.89
N GLN A 100 -3.05 10.58 0.71
CA GLN A 100 -2.32 11.55 -0.11
C GLN A 100 -0.97 11.89 0.55
N TRP A 101 -0.99 12.10 1.87
CA TRP A 101 0.18 12.40 2.70
C TRP A 101 0.30 11.33 3.78
N ALA A 102 1.47 10.71 3.86
CA ALA A 102 1.76 9.63 4.79
C ALA A 102 3.13 9.85 5.41
N SER A 103 3.15 10.06 6.72
CA SER A 103 4.39 10.23 7.49
C SER A 103 5.14 8.90 7.55
N PRO A 104 6.48 8.92 7.72
CA PRO A 104 7.19 7.70 8.10
C PRO A 104 6.62 7.15 9.42
N SER A 105 6.64 5.82 9.55
CA SER A 105 6.27 5.19 10.81
C SER A 105 7.29 5.51 11.90
N LYS A 106 6.82 5.46 13.15
CA LYS A 106 7.68 5.53 14.33
C LYS A 106 8.34 4.19 14.67
N TRP A 107 7.82 3.11 14.08
CA TRP A 107 8.25 1.74 14.35
C TRP A 107 9.13 1.23 13.21
N ALA A 108 9.84 0.11 13.40
CA ALA A 108 10.53 -0.54 12.28
C ALA A 108 9.50 -1.33 11.45
N ALA A 109 9.77 -1.55 10.16
CA ALA A 109 8.87 -2.31 9.30
C ALA A 109 9.21 -3.81 9.39
N PRO A 110 8.27 -4.72 9.12
CA PRO A 110 8.60 -6.14 9.03
C PRO A 110 9.52 -6.40 7.84
N GLU A 111 10.24 -7.53 7.87
CA GLU A 111 11.16 -7.89 6.80
C GLU A 111 10.46 -7.91 5.43
N GLY A 112 11.08 -7.30 4.43
CA GLY A 112 10.53 -7.23 3.07
C GLY A 112 9.44 -6.17 2.86
N TRP A 113 9.01 -5.45 3.91
CA TRP A 113 8.00 -4.40 3.76
C TRP A 113 8.60 -3.08 3.27
N VAL A 114 7.87 -2.40 2.38
CA VAL A 114 8.30 -1.11 1.80
C VAL A 114 7.27 -0.04 2.12
N ASP A 115 7.70 0.96 2.89
CA ASP A 115 6.87 2.11 3.25
C ASP A 115 6.55 3.00 2.04
N HIS A 116 5.36 3.59 2.06
CA HIS A 116 4.99 4.67 1.14
C HIS A 116 4.95 5.99 1.91
N VAL A 117 6.11 6.64 2.02
CA VAL A 117 6.23 7.94 2.68
C VAL A 117 5.95 9.08 1.69
N ARG A 118 5.03 9.97 2.05
CA ARG A 118 4.66 11.19 1.30
C ARG A 118 4.51 12.36 2.28
N THR A 119 5.53 13.21 2.39
CA THR A 119 5.54 14.38 3.29
C THR A 119 5.47 15.69 2.49
N ARG A 120 5.07 16.82 3.11
CA ARG A 120 4.99 18.11 2.41
C ARG A 120 6.35 18.65 1.95
N GLU A 121 7.41 18.37 2.71
CA GLU A 121 8.80 18.65 2.32
C GLU A 121 9.19 17.86 1.06
N ASN A 122 8.63 16.66 0.93
CA ASN A 122 8.75 15.79 -0.22
C ASN A 122 7.47 15.86 -1.06
N ASN A 123 7.18 17.01 -1.70
CA ASN A 123 6.11 17.17 -2.71
C ASN A 123 6.16 16.09 -3.84
N HIS A 124 7.17 15.22 -3.81
CA HIS A 124 7.36 13.98 -4.54
C HIS A 124 7.62 12.86 -3.52
N GLY A 125 6.72 11.87 -3.43
CA GLY A 125 6.86 10.75 -2.48
C GLY A 125 8.27 10.16 -2.43
N VAL A 126 8.68 9.74 -1.23
CA VAL A 126 10.03 9.22 -0.96
C VAL A 126 10.39 8.16 -2.00
N GLY A 127 11.54 8.36 -2.65
CA GLY A 127 12.03 7.50 -3.73
C GLY A 127 11.70 7.95 -5.15
N ARG A 128 11.02 9.10 -5.34
CA ARG A 128 10.71 9.68 -6.67
C ARG A 128 11.33 11.08 -6.87
N PRO A 129 12.66 11.26 -6.75
CA PRO A 129 13.27 12.56 -7.07
C PRO A 129 12.96 12.93 -8.51
N MET A 130 12.43 14.14 -8.73
CA MET A 130 11.97 14.60 -10.05
C MET A 130 13.07 14.46 -11.11
N SER A 131 14.33 14.68 -10.73
CA SER A 131 15.51 14.49 -11.58
C SER A 131 15.68 13.05 -12.08
N ARG A 132 15.60 12.04 -11.20
CA ARG A 132 15.76 10.63 -11.63
C ARG A 132 14.55 10.13 -12.42
N VAL A 133 13.36 10.63 -12.11
CA VAL A 133 12.16 10.31 -12.92
C VAL A 133 12.27 10.91 -14.30
N ALA A 134 12.71 12.16 -14.41
CA ALA A 134 12.95 12.80 -15.70
C ALA A 134 14.00 12.03 -16.50
N ALA A 135 15.14 11.71 -15.87
CA ALA A 135 16.20 10.92 -16.52
C ALA A 135 15.72 9.54 -16.97
N TRP A 136 15.01 8.80 -16.12
CA TRP A 136 14.44 7.51 -16.48
C TRP A 136 13.42 7.63 -17.63
N ARG A 137 12.54 8.63 -17.60
CA ARG A 137 11.58 8.87 -18.68
C ARG A 137 12.29 9.14 -20.01
N SER A 138 13.31 10.00 -19.99
CA SER A 138 14.13 10.28 -21.18
C SER A 138 14.80 9.01 -21.69
N ALA A 139 15.43 8.23 -20.81
CA ALA A 139 16.09 6.97 -21.20
C ALA A 139 15.12 5.95 -21.81
N VAL A 140 13.90 5.84 -21.28
CA VAL A 140 12.85 4.97 -21.86
C VAL A 140 12.42 5.46 -23.23
N PHE A 141 12.21 6.78 -23.38
CA PHE A 141 11.79 7.37 -24.65
C PHE A 141 12.88 7.29 -25.72
N GLU A 142 14.13 7.57 -25.37
CA GLU A 142 15.30 7.46 -26.25
C GLU A 142 15.49 6.02 -26.73
N ARG A 143 15.45 5.05 -25.80
CA ARG A 143 15.52 3.62 -26.14
C ARG A 143 14.43 3.21 -27.13
N ASP A 144 13.22 3.73 -26.94
CA ASP A 144 12.04 3.41 -27.74
C ASP A 144 11.91 4.26 -29.00
N GLY A 145 12.89 5.12 -29.30
CA GLY A 145 12.90 6.01 -30.46
C GLY A 145 11.74 7.01 -30.47
N PHE A 146 11.29 7.45 -29.29
CA PHE A 146 10.16 8.36 -29.10
C PHE A 146 8.88 7.88 -29.81
N ARG A 147 8.66 6.55 -29.81
CA ARG A 147 7.51 5.91 -30.44
C ARG A 147 6.75 5.06 -29.45
N CYS A 148 5.42 5.09 -29.55
CA CYS A 148 4.57 4.18 -28.81
C CYS A 148 4.90 2.73 -29.18
N GLN A 149 5.32 1.92 -28.22
CA GLN A 149 5.70 0.53 -28.44
C GLN A 149 4.51 -0.41 -28.69
N ARG A 150 3.28 0.09 -28.55
CA ARG A 150 2.05 -0.68 -28.82
C ARG A 150 1.43 -0.37 -30.18
N CYS A 151 1.39 0.90 -30.60
CA CYS A 151 0.72 1.32 -31.84
C CYS A 151 1.65 2.00 -32.85
N GLY A 152 2.92 2.21 -32.53
CA GLY A 152 3.92 2.78 -33.42
C GLY A 152 3.86 4.30 -33.63
N THR A 153 2.86 4.99 -33.09
CA THR A 153 2.69 6.45 -33.23
C THR A 153 3.83 7.24 -32.59
N SER A 154 4.34 8.25 -33.30
CA SER A 154 5.31 9.27 -32.85
C SER A 154 4.69 10.69 -32.91
N GLY A 155 5.40 11.69 -32.36
CA GLY A 155 4.97 13.10 -32.44
C GLY A 155 3.75 13.46 -31.58
N VAL A 156 3.31 12.56 -30.71
CA VAL A 156 2.18 12.74 -29.80
C VAL A 156 2.65 12.82 -28.35
N LYS A 157 1.73 13.15 -27.42
CA LYS A 157 2.02 13.05 -25.99
C LYS A 157 2.29 11.59 -25.58
N LEU A 158 3.51 11.32 -25.13
CA LEU A 158 3.99 10.01 -24.68
C LEU A 158 4.06 9.93 -23.16
N ASN A 159 3.91 8.72 -22.63
CA ASN A 159 4.06 8.36 -21.22
C ASN A 159 5.00 7.17 -21.10
N ALA A 160 5.87 7.18 -20.08
CA ALA A 160 6.65 6.01 -19.72
C ALA A 160 5.82 5.17 -18.74
N HIS A 161 5.42 3.98 -19.17
CA HIS A 161 4.67 3.02 -18.38
C HIS A 161 5.63 2.07 -17.67
N HIS A 162 5.44 1.85 -16.37
CA HIS A 162 6.17 0.81 -15.64
C HIS A 162 5.61 -0.58 -15.98
N ILE A 163 6.46 -1.50 -16.42
CA ILE A 163 6.07 -2.89 -16.71
C ILE A 163 5.88 -3.66 -15.40
N THR A 164 6.88 -3.61 -14.52
CA THR A 164 6.76 -4.00 -13.11
C THR A 164 6.33 -2.77 -12.32
N PRO A 165 5.15 -2.80 -11.68
CA PRO A 165 4.64 -1.70 -10.88
C PRO A 165 5.65 -1.15 -9.87
N TRP A 166 5.58 0.16 -9.64
CA TRP A 166 6.48 0.90 -8.74
C TRP A 166 6.53 0.35 -7.30
N CYS A 167 5.41 -0.21 -6.83
CA CYS A 167 5.28 -0.77 -5.48
C CYS A 167 5.94 -2.13 -5.32
N LEU A 168 6.08 -2.93 -6.39
CA LEU A 168 6.51 -4.33 -6.27
C LEU A 168 8.03 -4.50 -6.18
N ASP A 169 8.82 -3.61 -6.79
CA ASP A 169 10.28 -3.75 -6.81
C ASP A 169 10.98 -2.39 -6.85
N SER A 170 11.60 -2.02 -5.73
CA SER A 170 12.32 -0.75 -5.58
C SER A 170 13.56 -0.65 -6.48
N LYS A 171 14.19 -1.78 -6.81
CA LYS A 171 15.40 -1.82 -7.64
C LYS A 171 15.09 -1.55 -9.12
N LYS A 172 13.87 -1.88 -9.57
CA LYS A 172 13.44 -1.71 -10.97
C LYS A 172 12.83 -0.35 -11.30
N ARG A 173 12.60 0.52 -10.32
CA ARG A 173 11.88 1.81 -10.51
C ARG A 173 12.48 2.71 -11.59
N PHE A 174 13.81 2.70 -11.70
CA PHE A 174 14.57 3.53 -12.65
C PHE A 174 15.33 2.71 -13.69
N ALA A 175 15.08 1.41 -13.78
CA ALA A 175 15.66 0.60 -14.84
C ALA A 175 14.90 0.91 -16.14
N ALA A 176 15.62 1.31 -17.19
CA ALA A 176 15.00 1.66 -18.47
C ALA A 176 14.21 0.47 -19.05
N ASN A 177 14.71 -0.76 -18.88
CA ASN A 177 14.03 -2.00 -19.27
C ASN A 177 12.70 -2.26 -18.53
N ASN A 178 12.46 -1.61 -17.39
CA ASN A 178 11.20 -1.66 -16.68
C ASN A 178 10.21 -0.56 -17.14
N GLY A 179 10.59 0.23 -18.14
CA GLY A 179 9.73 1.23 -18.77
C GLY A 179 9.31 0.82 -20.19
N MET A 180 8.15 1.31 -20.62
CA MET A 180 7.65 1.21 -21.98
C MET A 180 7.04 2.54 -22.42
N THR A 181 7.45 3.04 -23.58
CA THR A 181 6.90 4.26 -24.17
C THR A 181 5.53 4.00 -24.77
N LEU A 182 4.50 4.68 -24.28
CA LEU A 182 3.12 4.55 -24.77
C LEU A 182 2.48 5.91 -25.03
N CYS A 183 1.68 6.00 -26.11
CA CYS A 183 0.81 7.16 -26.32
C CYS A 183 -0.28 7.21 -25.24
N VAL A 184 -0.91 8.37 -25.00
CA VAL A 184 -1.96 8.53 -23.98
C VAL A 184 -3.07 7.47 -24.12
N GLY A 185 -3.52 7.19 -25.34
CA GLY A 185 -4.57 6.19 -25.62
C GLY A 185 -4.15 4.79 -25.18
N CYS A 186 -2.99 4.32 -25.64
CA CYS A 186 -2.45 3.02 -25.26
C CYS A 186 -2.16 2.93 -23.75
N HIS A 187 -1.59 3.99 -23.16
CA HIS A 187 -1.27 4.02 -21.74
C HIS A 187 -2.51 3.87 -20.86
N ARG A 188 -3.62 4.55 -21.20
CA ARG A 188 -4.89 4.42 -20.46
C ARG A 188 -5.41 2.98 -20.47
N THR A 189 -5.27 2.28 -21.58
CA THR A 189 -5.72 0.88 -21.67
C THR A 189 -4.89 -0.09 -20.82
N MET A 190 -3.66 0.28 -20.44
CA MET A 190 -2.84 -0.54 -19.52
C MET A 190 -3.35 -0.49 -18.07
N HIS A 191 -4.06 0.57 -17.69
CA HIS A 191 -4.57 0.77 -16.31
C HIS A 191 -6.04 0.40 -16.14
N LYS A 192 -6.67 -0.25 -17.14
CA LYS A 192 -8.04 -0.76 -16.97
C LYS A 192 -8.02 -1.98 -16.04
N PRO A 193 -8.91 -2.08 -15.03
CA PRO A 193 -8.99 -3.24 -14.17
C PRO A 193 -9.40 -4.46 -15.00
N GLY A 194 -8.60 -5.53 -15.01
CA GLY A 194 -9.00 -6.80 -15.62
C GLY A 194 -7.95 -7.65 -16.33
N TRP A 195 -6.65 -7.34 -16.27
CA TRP A 195 -5.63 -8.22 -16.88
C TRP A 195 -4.51 -8.59 -15.92
N LEU A 196 -4.72 -9.71 -15.20
CA LEU A 196 -3.64 -10.65 -14.91
C LEU A 196 -2.98 -11.03 -16.23
N MET A 197 -1.69 -10.72 -16.35
CA MET A 197 -0.86 -11.09 -17.50
C MET A 197 -0.92 -12.59 -17.74
N ARG A 198 -1.66 -13.02 -18.78
CA ARG A 198 -1.44 -14.31 -19.41
C ARG A 198 -0.04 -14.30 -19.98
N ALA A 199 0.89 -14.98 -19.31
CA ALA A 199 2.16 -15.39 -19.89
C ALA A 199 1.87 -16.28 -21.10
N ARG A 200 1.87 -15.71 -22.31
CA ARG A 200 2.11 -16.51 -23.52
C ARG A 200 3.62 -16.70 -23.61
N ARG A 201 4.06 -17.94 -23.35
CA ARG A 201 5.29 -18.49 -23.91
C ARG A 201 5.28 -18.17 -25.40
N ILE A 202 6.27 -17.42 -25.84
CA ILE A 202 6.65 -17.37 -27.25
C ILE A 202 7.60 -18.57 -27.41
N GLY A 203 7.10 -19.61 -28.06
CA GLY A 203 7.93 -20.51 -28.85
C GLY A 203 8.19 -19.86 -30.20
#